data_AF-A0A0C3IMX8-F1
#
_entry.id   AF-A0A0C3IMX8-F1
#
_cell.length_a   1.000
_cell.length_b   1.000
_cell.length_c   1.000
_cell.angle_alpha   90.00
_cell.angle_beta   90.00
_cell.angle_gamma   90.00
#
_symmetry.space_group_name_H-M   'P 1'
#
loop_
_entity.id
_entity.type
_entity.pdbx_description
1 polymer ?
#
loop_
_entity_poly.entity_id
_entity_poly.type
_entity_poly.pdbx_seq_one_letter_code
_entity_poly.pdbx_strand_id
1 'polypeptide(L)'
;LRIHHGAVDQTTITTSPPPEVMKRICQVLEELGMEFKAESEYKYRCVRAKRKKGGSSPPGGVEPIYGDSTQDAGDEVRFSVELTRIDRLKDTYSLDIRRLKGNLRSYKFLYDTIRE
;
A
#
# COMPACT_ATOMS: atom_id res chain seq x y z
N LEU A 1 3.46 12.83 -13.20
CA LEU A 1 2.42 11.85 -12.79
C LEU A 1 1.86 11.13 -14.00
N ARG A 2 1.61 9.84 -13.87
CA ARG A 2 0.91 9.05 -14.90
C ARG A 2 -0.58 9.39 -14.90
N ILE A 3 -1.22 9.38 -16.07
CA ILE A 3 -2.67 9.61 -16.18
C ILE A 3 -3.39 8.26 -16.11
N HIS A 4 -4.41 8.16 -15.25
CA HIS A 4 -5.27 6.97 -15.17
C HIS A 4 -6.33 7.02 -16.25
N HIS A 5 -6.36 6.00 -17.10
CA HIS A 5 -7.39 5.80 -18.11
C HIS A 5 -8.21 4.56 -17.75
N GLY A 6 -9.44 4.74 -17.27
CA GLY A 6 -10.36 3.64 -16.95
C GLY A 6 -11.17 3.89 -15.68
N ALA A 7 -11.91 2.86 -15.25
CA ALA A 7 -12.59 2.88 -13.96
C ALA A 7 -11.54 3.07 -12.86
N VAL A 8 -11.79 4.05 -12.00
CA VAL A 8 -10.94 4.39 -10.87
C VAL A 8 -11.69 4.03 -9.61
N ASP A 9 -11.02 3.42 -8.64
CA ASP A 9 -11.66 3.10 -7.37
C ASP A 9 -11.99 4.43 -6.66
N GLN A 10 -13.28 4.71 -6.50
CA GLN A 10 -13.72 6.00 -5.95
C GLN A 10 -13.24 6.21 -4.52
N THR A 11 -12.89 5.13 -3.81
CA THR A 11 -12.48 5.19 -2.42
C THR A 11 -10.99 5.53 -2.26
N THR A 12 -10.23 5.51 -3.36
CA THR A 12 -8.81 5.90 -3.39
C THR A 12 -8.56 7.24 -4.10
N ILE A 13 -9.63 7.98 -4.40
CA ILE A 13 -9.56 9.32 -4.98
C ILE A 13 -9.23 10.34 -3.88
N THR A 14 -8.28 11.23 -4.17
CA THR A 14 -7.90 12.32 -3.29
C THR A 14 -7.69 13.61 -4.08
N THR A 15 -8.10 14.73 -3.49
CA THR A 15 -7.83 16.09 -4.01
C THR A 15 -6.61 16.73 -3.34
N SER A 16 -5.97 16.01 -2.41
CA SER A 16 -4.75 16.49 -1.76
C SER A 16 -3.56 16.49 -2.71
N PRO A 17 -2.61 17.42 -2.54
CA PRO A 17 -1.44 17.49 -3.40
C PRO A 17 -0.57 16.23 -3.26
N PRO A 18 0.09 15.80 -4.35
CA PRO A 18 0.94 14.61 -4.37
C PRO A 18 1.91 14.43 -3.20
N PRO A 19 2.68 15.46 -2.77
CA PRO A 19 3.60 15.30 -1.65
C PRO A 19 2.91 14.99 -0.32
N GLU A 20 1.72 15.52 -0.06
CA GLU A 20 0.98 15.22 1.18
C GLU A 20 0.46 13.78 1.19
N VAL A 21 -0.08 13.32 0.06
CA VAL A 21 -0.57 11.95 -0.08
C VAL A 21 0.59 10.97 0.09
N MET A 22 1.71 11.22 -0.58
CA MET A 22 2.90 10.37 -0.50
C MET A 22 3.46 10.33 0.92
N LYS A 23 3.46 11.46 1.64
CA LYS A 23 3.85 11.50 3.05
C LYS A 23 2.93 10.67 3.94
N ARG A 24 1.61 10.78 3.73
CA ARG A 24 0.61 9.98 4.48
C ARG A 24 0.78 8.49 4.21
N ILE A 25 1.02 8.10 2.96
CA ILE A 25 1.25 6.70 2.58
C ILE A 25 2.54 6.17 3.22
N CYS A 26 3.65 6.91 3.19
CA CYS A 26 4.87 6.51 3.90
C CYS A 26 4.59 6.29 5.39
N GLN A 27 3.92 7.23 6.06
CA GLN A 27 3.60 7.10 7.49
C GLN A 27 2.76 5.84 7.78
N VAL A 28 1.73 5.58 6.98
CA VAL A 28 0.90 4.38 7.14
C VAL A 28 1.72 3.11 6.91
N LEU A 29 2.54 3.05 5.85
CA LEU A 29 3.38 1.88 5.57
C LEU A 29 4.41 1.61 6.68
N GLU A 30 5.00 2.67 7.23
CA GLU A 30 5.89 2.60 8.40
C GLU A 30 5.15 2.09 9.63
N GLU A 31 3.97 2.64 9.94
CA GLU A 31 3.16 2.22 11.09
C GLU A 31 2.71 0.75 10.97
N LEU A 32 2.42 0.30 9.76
CA LEU A 32 2.03 -1.08 9.46
C LEU A 32 3.22 -2.07 9.48
N GLY A 33 4.44 -1.60 9.71
CA GLY A 33 5.64 -2.44 9.77
C GLY A 33 6.01 -3.06 8.43
N MET A 34 5.71 -2.39 7.32
CA MET A 34 5.94 -2.88 5.97
C MET A 34 7.20 -2.26 5.40
N GLU A 35 8.02 -3.05 4.70
CA GLU A 35 9.16 -2.50 3.97
C GLU A 35 8.65 -1.88 2.66
N PHE A 36 9.03 -0.63 2.38
CA PHE A 36 8.73 0.00 1.11
C PHE A 36 9.96 0.65 0.49
N LYS A 37 9.98 0.66 -0.84
CA LYS A 37 11.05 1.23 -1.65
C LYS A 37 10.47 2.14 -2.72
N ALA A 38 11.01 3.34 -2.85
CA ALA A 38 10.70 4.23 -3.97
C ALA A 38 11.17 3.59 -5.28
N GLU A 39 10.23 3.32 -6.20
CA GLU A 39 10.55 2.91 -7.57
C GLU A 39 10.45 4.06 -8.57
N SER A 40 9.64 5.07 -8.26
CA SER A 40 9.54 6.31 -9.04
C SER A 40 9.08 7.45 -8.13
N GLU A 41 9.09 8.69 -8.64
CA GLU A 41 8.70 9.90 -7.89
C GLU A 41 7.35 9.77 -7.18
N TYR A 42 6.39 9.07 -7.81
CA TYR A 42 5.06 8.81 -7.25
C TYR A 42 4.71 7.33 -7.16
N LYS A 43 5.72 6.47 -7.00
CA LYS A 43 5.52 5.02 -6.95
C LYS A 43 6.38 4.38 -5.88
N TYR A 44 5.73 3.68 -4.97
CA TYR A 44 6.36 2.84 -3.97
C TYR A 44 6.07 1.37 -4.23
N ARG A 45 7.09 0.53 -4.07
CA ARG A 45 6.94 -0.92 -3.97
C ARG A 45 6.98 -1.30 -2.50
N CYS A 46 5.89 -1.89 -2.03
CA CYS A 46 5.71 -2.29 -0.65
C CYS A 46 5.77 -3.82 -0.54
N VAL A 47 6.41 -4.30 0.52
CA VAL A 47 6.63 -5.71 0.81
C VAL A 47 6.32 -5.93 2.27
N ARG A 48 5.31 -6.76 2.51
CA ARG A 48 5.08 -7.36 3.82
C ARG A 48 5.73 -8.73 3.85
N ALA A 49 6.61 -8.96 4.82
CA ALA A 49 7.17 -10.28 5.06
C ALA A 49 6.08 -11.29 5.47
N LYS A 50 6.39 -12.58 5.34
CA LYS A 50 5.56 -13.66 5.87
C LYS A 50 5.72 -13.73 7.40
N ARG A 51 4.62 -14.00 8.10
CA ARG A 51 4.57 -14.23 9.55
C ARG A 51 5.54 -15.37 9.90
N LYS A 52 6.67 -15.03 10.54
CA LYS A 52 7.63 -16.02 11.05
C LYS A 52 7.07 -16.63 12.33
N LYS A 53 6.82 -17.94 12.32
CA LYS A 53 6.61 -18.72 13.55
C LYS A 53 7.99 -18.99 14.17
N GLY A 54 8.41 -18.14 15.11
CA GLY A 54 9.70 -18.25 15.79
C GLY A 54 10.51 -16.96 15.65
N GLY A 55 10.56 -16.20 16.74
CA GLY A 55 11.06 -14.83 16.82
C GLY A 55 12.48 -14.66 16.30
N SER A 56 12.60 -13.81 15.30
CA SER A 56 13.79 -13.02 15.02
C SER A 56 13.28 -11.75 14.37
N SER A 57 12.65 -10.89 15.16
CA SER A 57 12.36 -9.52 14.75
C SER A 57 13.71 -8.88 14.39
N PRO A 58 13.85 -8.23 13.23
CA PRO A 58 15.08 -7.51 12.93
C PRO A 58 15.31 -6.49 14.06
N PRO A 59 16.54 -6.37 14.60
CA PRO A 59 16.83 -5.42 15.67
C PRO A 59 16.57 -4.01 15.14
N GLY A 60 15.45 -3.39 15.57
CA GLY A 60 15.02 -2.05 15.17
C GLY A 60 13.90 -1.95 14.13
N GLY A 61 13.28 -3.06 13.71
CA GLY A 61 12.13 -3.04 12.80
C GLY A 61 10.80 -3.16 13.52
N VAL A 62 9.85 -2.29 13.18
CA VAL A 62 8.42 -2.43 13.48
C VAL A 62 7.91 -3.74 12.89
N GLU A 63 7.24 -4.57 13.70
CA GLU A 63 6.70 -5.84 13.22
C GLU A 63 5.52 -5.59 12.28
N PRO A 64 5.47 -6.25 11.11
CA PRO A 64 4.36 -6.10 10.18
C PRO A 64 3.03 -6.51 10.81
N ILE A 65 1.99 -5.74 10.54
CA ILE A 65 0.63 -6.10 10.95
C ILE A 65 0.13 -7.32 10.18
N TYR A 66 -0.55 -8.20 10.91
CA TYR A 66 -1.23 -9.36 10.38
C TYR A 66 -2.64 -9.43 10.94
N GLY A 67 -3.62 -9.66 10.08
CA GLY A 67 -4.98 -9.89 10.51
C GLY A 67 -5.16 -11.24 11.19
N ASP A 68 -6.39 -11.51 11.61
CA ASP A 68 -6.82 -12.83 12.06
C ASP A 68 -6.64 -13.88 10.98
N SER A 69 -6.48 -15.14 11.40
CA SER A 69 -6.17 -16.26 10.49
C SER A 69 -7.25 -16.51 9.43
N THR A 70 -8.46 -16.00 9.65
CA THR A 70 -9.60 -16.06 8.72
C THR A 70 -9.47 -15.04 7.59
N GLN A 71 -8.98 -13.83 7.89
CA GLN A 71 -8.86 -12.70 6.97
C GLN A 71 -7.46 -12.58 6.35
N ASP A 72 -6.43 -13.01 7.07
CA ASP A 72 -5.04 -12.96 6.66
C ASP A 72 -4.32 -14.28 6.94
N ALA A 73 -3.81 -14.91 5.89
CA ALA A 73 -3.00 -16.12 6.01
C ALA A 73 -1.61 -15.85 6.61
N GLY A 74 -1.22 -14.57 6.72
CA GLY A 74 0.10 -14.15 7.19
C GLY A 74 1.20 -14.42 6.17
N ASP A 75 0.87 -14.64 4.91
CA ASP A 75 1.85 -14.84 3.85
C ASP A 75 2.52 -13.54 3.42
N GLU A 76 3.63 -13.68 2.68
CA GLU A 76 4.32 -12.57 2.03
C GLU A 76 3.37 -11.92 1.01
N VAL A 77 3.23 -10.59 1.11
CA VAL A 77 2.45 -9.79 0.16
C VAL A 77 3.37 -8.72 -0.41
N ARG A 78 3.33 -8.57 -1.73
CA ARG A 78 4.02 -7.49 -2.44
C ARG A 78 2.99 -6.72 -3.25
N PHE A 79 3.02 -5.41 -3.16
CA PHE A 79 2.14 -4.54 -3.93
C PHE A 79 2.88 -3.25 -4.28
N SER A 80 2.42 -2.58 -5.32
CA SER A 80 2.88 -1.22 -5.63
C SER A 80 1.77 -0.23 -5.34
N VAL A 81 2.15 0.92 -4.79
CA VAL A 81 1.29 2.09 -4.62
C VAL A 81 1.78 3.15 -5.59
N GLU A 82 0.93 3.60 -6.50
CA GLU A 82 1.25 4.60 -7.53
C GLU A 82 0.23 5.72 -7.49
N LEU A 83 0.67 6.97 -7.33
CA LEU A 83 -0.22 8.12 -7.47
C LEU A 83 -0.36 8.47 -8.96
N THR A 84 -1.59 8.46 -9.43
CA THR A 84 -1.97 8.78 -10.80
C THR A 84 -2.89 10.00 -10.80
N ARG A 85 -2.86 10.77 -11.88
CA ARG A 85 -3.82 11.87 -12.08
C ARG A 85 -5.02 11.33 -12.85
N ILE A 86 -6.23 11.69 -12.43
CA ILE A 86 -7.44 11.27 -13.15
C ILE A 86 -7.62 12.14 -14.40
N ASP A 87 -7.86 11.52 -15.55
CA ASP A 87 -8.16 12.27 -16.77
C ASP A 87 -9.45 13.07 -16.59
N ARG A 88 -9.48 14.31 -17.10
CA ARG A 88 -10.64 15.24 -17.08
C ARG A 88 -11.06 15.79 -15.71
N LEU A 89 -10.44 15.41 -14.61
CA LEU A 89 -10.68 16.03 -13.29
C LEU A 89 -9.47 16.87 -12.87
N LYS A 90 -9.68 18.17 -12.65
CA LYS A 90 -8.63 19.07 -12.17
C LYS A 90 -8.33 18.78 -10.70
N ASP A 91 -7.04 18.80 -10.37
CA ASP A 91 -6.54 18.61 -9.00
C ASP A 91 -7.06 17.35 -8.31
N THR A 92 -7.40 16.34 -9.11
CA THR A 92 -7.92 15.06 -8.61
C THR A 92 -6.93 13.96 -8.96
N TYR A 93 -6.48 13.28 -7.92
CA TYR A 93 -5.51 12.20 -7.97
C TYR A 93 -6.16 10.91 -7.51
N SER A 94 -5.61 9.80 -7.98
CA SER A 94 -6.02 8.46 -7.62
C SER A 94 -4.82 7.68 -7.16
N LEU A 95 -4.98 7.00 -6.03
CA LEU A 95 -4.01 6.03 -5.54
C LEU A 95 -4.29 4.68 -6.20
N ASP A 96 -3.40 4.23 -7.09
CA ASP A 96 -3.41 2.88 -7.67
C ASP A 96 -2.64 1.94 -6.74
N ILE A 97 -3.35 1.06 -6.04
CA ILE A 97 -2.75 -0.02 -5.27
C ILE A 97 -2.86 -1.29 -6.11
N ARG A 98 -1.72 -1.84 -6.51
CA ARG A 98 -1.64 -3.02 -7.37
C ARG A 98 -0.93 -4.16 -6.66
N ARG A 99 -1.64 -5.27 -6.47
CA ARG A 99 -1.06 -6.53 -6.00
C ARG A 99 -0.04 -7.05 -7.01
N LEU A 100 1.19 -7.26 -6.56
CA LEU A 100 2.27 -7.91 -7.33
C LEU A 100 2.40 -9.38 -6.95
N LYS A 101 2.31 -9.70 -5.66
CA LYS A 101 2.43 -11.06 -5.11
C LYS A 101 1.64 -11.19 -3.82
N GLY A 102 1.27 -12.43 -3.48
CA GLY A 102 0.59 -12.76 -2.23
C GLY A 102 -0.86 -13.19 -2.45
N ASN A 103 -1.44 -13.80 -1.41
CA ASN A 103 -2.82 -14.27 -1.46
C ASN A 103 -3.81 -13.10 -1.49
N LEU A 104 -4.97 -13.30 -2.11
CA LEU A 104 -6.03 -12.30 -2.20
C LEU A 104 -6.52 -11.85 -0.81
N ARG A 105 -6.63 -12.77 0.15
CA ARG A 105 -7.06 -12.49 1.53
C ARG A 105 -6.10 -11.53 2.24
N SER A 106 -4.83 -11.88 2.30
CA SER A 106 -3.76 -11.05 2.87
C SER A 106 -3.64 -9.68 2.19
N TYR A 107 -3.76 -9.65 0.86
CA TYR A 107 -3.77 -8.40 0.11
C TYR A 107 -5.00 -7.55 0.43
N LYS A 108 -6.19 -8.15 0.50
CA LYS A 108 -7.43 -7.44 0.83
C LYS A 108 -7.32 -6.82 2.22
N PHE A 109 -6.81 -7.56 3.21
CA PHE A 109 -6.60 -7.04 4.56
C PHE A 109 -5.74 -5.77 4.53
N LEU A 110 -4.56 -5.84 3.88
CA LEU A 110 -3.66 -4.69 3.77
C LEU A 110 -4.27 -3.52 3.00
N TYR A 111 -5.01 -3.79 1.93
CA TYR A 111 -5.71 -2.77 1.16
C TYR A 111 -6.76 -2.05 2.02
N ASP A 112 -7.52 -2.79 2.83
CA ASP A 112 -8.51 -2.24 3.78
C ASP A 112 -7.81 -1.34 4.81
N THR A 113 -6.71 -1.82 5.40
CA THR A 113 -5.95 -1.08 6.43
C THR A 113 -5.25 0.18 5.88
N ILE A 114 -4.75 0.15 4.65
CA ILE A 114 -4.15 1.34 4.02
C ILE A 114 -5.20 2.37 3.62
N ARG A 115 -6.44 1.94 3.42
CA ARG A 115 -7.55 2.79 3.00
C ARG A 115 -8.19 3.55 4.17
N GLU A 116 -8.27 2.96 5.37
CA GLU A 116 -8.73 3.65 6.60
C GLU A 116 -7.80 4.81 7.00
#